data_AF-M0BAR0-F1
#
_entry.id   AF-M0BAR0-F1
#
_cell.length_a   1.000
_cell.length_b   1.000
_cell.length_c   1.000
_cell.angle_alpha   90.00
_cell.angle_beta   90.00
_cell.angle_gamma   90.00
#
_symmetry.space_group_name_H-M   'P 1'
#
loop_
_entity.id
_entity.type
_entity.pdbx_description
1 polymer ?
#
loop_
_entity_poly.entity_id
_entity_poly.type
_entity_poly.pdbx_seq_one_letter_code
_entity_poly.pdbx_strand_id
1 'polypeptide(L)'
;MDEHFLSLSELTTELLQREDTSVSDGQARHEVRLSLVHAHLPRLADHGLVELDREAAATAASDTDTDIDTDTEPTALTVSLIDEPPLSPAILSLLLETDADAGATLLDRLVHPVRLRLLEFIGTQDGPVSVDELATVLATRLEVGPTERCEATIELHHNHLPALADIDAIAYDRRASQVSQSTEMESFL
;
A
#
# COMPACT_ATOMS: atom_id res chain seq x y z
N MET A 1 8.20 17.71 -11.19
CA MET A 1 7.98 16.74 -10.10
C MET A 1 6.53 16.98 -9.75
N ASP A 2 5.65 16.30 -10.46
CA ASP A 2 4.22 16.49 -10.31
C ASP A 2 3.80 15.75 -9.05
N GLU A 3 3.48 16.50 -7.99
CA GLU A 3 2.85 15.93 -6.81
C GLU A 3 1.49 15.38 -7.28
N HIS A 4 1.38 14.06 -7.38
CA HIS A 4 0.17 13.38 -7.86
C HIS A 4 -0.90 13.34 -6.75
N PHE A 5 -1.47 14.51 -6.44
CA PHE A 5 -2.65 14.61 -5.59
C PHE A 5 -3.87 14.16 -6.40
N LEU A 6 -4.52 13.09 -5.95
CA LEU A 6 -5.79 12.65 -6.52
C LEU A 6 -6.88 12.85 -5.47
N SER A 7 -8.00 13.45 -5.88
CA SER A 7 -9.20 13.38 -5.07
C SER A 7 -9.71 11.94 -5.01
N LEU A 8 -10.39 11.57 -3.92
CA LEU A 8 -10.98 10.24 -3.77
C LEU A 8 -11.90 9.87 -4.95
N SER A 9 -12.63 10.83 -5.51
CA SER A 9 -13.52 10.62 -6.66
C SER A 9 -12.74 10.33 -7.95
N GLU A 10 -11.62 11.02 -8.18
CA GLU A 10 -10.71 10.74 -9.30
C GLU A 10 -10.05 9.37 -9.13
N LEU A 11 -9.54 9.06 -7.93
CA LEU A 11 -8.94 7.76 -7.64
C LEU A 11 -9.93 6.61 -7.88
N THR A 12 -11.17 6.74 -7.40
CA THR A 12 -12.23 5.74 -7.61
C THR A 12 -12.54 5.57 -9.10
N THR A 13 -12.55 6.68 -9.86
CA THR A 13 -12.84 6.67 -11.30
C THR A 13 -11.69 6.07 -12.11
N GLU A 14 -10.45 6.32 -11.71
CA GLU A 14 -9.25 5.72 -12.30
C GLU A 14 -9.15 4.22 -12.07
N LEU A 15 -9.57 3.73 -10.89
CA LEU A 15 -9.62 2.28 -10.62
C LEU A 15 -10.70 1.58 -11.42
N LEU A 16 -11.90 2.15 -11.49
CA LEU A 16 -12.99 1.58 -12.30
C LEU A 16 -12.66 1.56 -13.79
N GLN A 17 -11.93 2.56 -14.29
CA GLN A 17 -11.47 2.57 -15.68
C GLN A 17 -10.44 1.48 -15.98
N ARG A 18 -9.63 1.07 -14.99
CA ARG A 18 -8.66 -0.03 -15.13
C ARG A 18 -9.30 -1.41 -15.00
N GLU A 19 -10.34 -1.54 -14.16
CA GLU A 19 -10.99 -2.82 -13.86
C GLU A 19 -12.06 -3.25 -14.90
N ASP A 20 -12.31 -2.45 -15.95
CA ASP A 20 -13.26 -2.74 -17.05
C ASP A 20 -14.68 -3.18 -16.57
N THR A 21 -15.09 -2.73 -15.37
CA THR A 21 -16.40 -3.06 -14.80
C THR A 21 -17.49 -2.16 -15.39
N SER A 22 -18.21 -2.70 -16.37
CA SER A 22 -19.32 -2.05 -17.08
C SER A 22 -20.66 -2.08 -16.32
N VAL A 23 -20.68 -2.36 -15.02
CA VAL A 23 -21.91 -2.52 -14.24
C VAL A 23 -22.29 -1.21 -13.53
N SER A 24 -23.31 -0.52 -14.07
CA SER A 24 -24.08 0.56 -13.41
C SER A 24 -23.26 1.41 -12.42
N ASP A 25 -22.30 2.11 -13.02
CA ASP A 25 -21.39 3.18 -12.59
C ASP A 25 -21.60 3.93 -11.26
N GLY A 26 -22.78 3.92 -10.63
CA GLY A 26 -23.03 4.52 -9.31
C GLY A 26 -22.76 3.59 -8.14
N GLN A 27 -23.28 2.35 -8.20
CA GLN A 27 -23.15 1.38 -7.10
C GLN A 27 -21.71 0.88 -6.97
N ALA A 28 -21.07 0.56 -8.11
CA ALA A 28 -19.68 0.13 -8.15
C ALA A 28 -18.73 1.24 -7.65
N ARG A 29 -18.93 2.51 -8.09
CA ARG A 29 -18.23 3.67 -7.52
C ARG A 29 -18.40 3.78 -6.02
N HIS A 30 -19.62 3.62 -5.53
CA HIS A 30 -19.89 3.73 -4.11
C HIS A 30 -19.18 2.65 -3.28
N GLU A 31 -19.17 1.41 -3.77
CA GLU A 31 -18.54 0.26 -3.11
C GLU A 31 -17.01 0.35 -3.09
N VAL A 32 -16.39 0.64 -4.24
CA VAL A 32 -14.93 0.88 -4.35
C VAL A 32 -14.52 2.02 -3.43
N ARG A 33 -15.26 3.14 -3.45
CA ARG A 33 -14.99 4.28 -2.58
C ARG A 33 -15.10 3.92 -1.10
N LEU A 34 -16.12 3.14 -0.71
CA LEU A 34 -16.30 2.69 0.67
C LEU A 34 -15.11 1.83 1.10
N SER A 35 -14.66 0.91 0.25
CA SER A 35 -13.47 0.09 0.52
C SER A 35 -12.21 0.93 0.70
N LEU A 36 -11.97 1.88 -0.20
CA LEU A 36 -10.81 2.78 -0.12
C LEU A 36 -10.82 3.55 1.21
N VAL A 37 -11.92 4.20 1.56
CA VAL A 37 -12.01 5.05 2.76
C VAL A 37 -11.95 4.26 4.06
N HIS A 38 -12.50 3.04 4.09
CA HIS A 38 -12.65 2.29 5.34
C HIS A 38 -11.64 1.16 5.53
N ALA A 39 -11.04 0.65 4.47
CA ALA A 39 -10.09 -0.47 4.53
C ALA A 39 -8.70 -0.06 4.04
N HIS A 40 -8.56 0.38 2.79
CA HIS A 40 -7.24 0.53 2.18
C HIS A 40 -6.51 1.78 2.65
N LEU A 41 -7.13 2.96 2.53
CA LEU A 41 -6.49 4.24 2.84
C LEU A 41 -6.10 4.39 4.30
N PRO A 42 -6.94 4.04 5.30
CA PRO A 42 -6.54 4.12 6.70
C PRO A 42 -5.31 3.25 6.99
N ARG A 43 -5.26 2.03 6.45
CA ARG A 43 -4.12 1.11 6.65
C ARG A 43 -2.86 1.60 5.94
N LEU A 44 -2.98 2.16 4.74
CA LEU A 44 -1.84 2.77 4.06
C LEU A 44 -1.32 3.99 4.84
N ALA A 45 -2.21 4.80 5.42
CA ALA A 45 -1.86 5.96 6.21
C ALA A 45 -1.23 5.60 7.56
N ASP A 46 -1.76 4.58 8.25
CA ASP A 46 -1.20 4.06 9.50
C ASP A 46 0.26 3.61 9.37
N HIS A 47 0.67 3.27 8.15
CA HIS A 47 2.01 2.82 7.83
C HIS A 47 2.83 3.82 7.01
N GLY A 48 2.34 5.06 6.90
CA GLY A 48 3.05 6.18 6.26
C GLY A 48 3.24 6.01 4.77
N LEU A 49 2.41 5.21 4.10
CA LEU A 49 2.46 5.00 2.65
C LEU A 49 1.64 6.06 1.88
N VAL A 50 0.64 6.64 2.53
CA VAL A 50 -0.16 7.74 2.01
C VAL A 50 -0.40 8.77 3.09
N GLU A 51 -0.55 10.02 2.69
CA GLU A 51 -1.06 11.09 3.53
C GLU A 51 -2.52 11.33 3.19
N LEU A 52 -3.37 11.18 4.21
CA LEU A 52 -4.79 11.50 4.12
C LEU A 52 -5.00 12.92 4.62
N ASP A 53 -5.21 13.85 3.70
CA ASP A 53 -5.68 15.17 4.08
C ASP A 53 -7.21 15.14 4.11
N ARG A 54 -7.74 15.10 5.33
CA ARG A 54 -9.16 15.30 5.54
C ARG A 54 -9.35 16.80 5.57
N GLU A 55 -9.57 17.40 4.39
CA GLU A 55 -9.93 18.81 4.33
C GLU A 55 -11.23 18.97 5.13
N ALA A 56 -11.06 19.48 6.35
CA ALA A 56 -12.16 19.64 7.27
C ALA A 56 -13.06 20.70 6.66
N ALA A 57 -14.19 20.28 6.10
CA ALA A 57 -15.35 21.12 5.84
C ALA A 57 -15.95 21.64 7.17
N ALA A 58 -15.11 22.22 8.03
CA ALA A 58 -15.41 22.69 9.36
C ALA A 58 -15.12 24.19 9.45
N THR A 59 -15.59 24.99 8.49
CA THR A 59 -15.89 26.42 8.70
C THR A 59 -16.94 26.94 7.72
N ALA A 60 -18.13 26.34 7.69
CA ALA A 60 -19.33 27.04 7.19
C ALA A 60 -20.63 26.50 7.80
N ALA A 61 -20.66 26.25 9.10
CA ALA A 61 -21.93 26.29 9.83
C ALA A 61 -22.23 27.77 10.12
N SER A 62 -22.79 28.46 9.13
CA SER A 62 -23.49 29.72 9.36
C SER A 62 -24.90 29.54 8.82
N ASP A 63 -25.81 29.24 9.74
CA ASP A 63 -27.25 29.49 9.70
C ASP A 63 -27.88 29.50 8.29
N THR A 64 -28.34 28.36 7.80
CA THR A 64 -29.39 28.38 6.78
C THR A 64 -30.34 27.19 6.95
N ASP A 65 -31.53 27.49 7.45
CA ASP A 65 -32.75 26.68 7.32
C ASP A 65 -33.12 26.54 5.82
N THR A 66 -32.39 25.72 5.08
CA THR A 66 -32.79 25.30 3.74
C THR A 66 -33.00 23.81 3.73
N ASP A 67 -34.20 23.40 3.30
CA ASP A 67 -34.50 22.05 2.83
C ASP A 67 -33.48 21.67 1.75
N ILE A 68 -32.38 21.04 2.15
CA ILE A 68 -31.35 20.54 1.25
C ILE A 68 -31.68 19.07 0.94
N ASP A 69 -32.22 18.86 -0.26
CA ASP A 69 -32.04 17.61 -1.00
C ASP A 69 -30.55 17.25 -0.97
N THR A 70 -30.19 16.26 -0.16
CA THR A 70 -28.81 16.04 0.27
C THR A 70 -28.02 15.26 -0.79
N ASP A 71 -27.82 15.88 -1.96
CA ASP A 71 -26.62 15.68 -2.80
C ASP A 71 -25.49 16.54 -2.23
N THR A 72 -25.23 16.40 -0.92
CA THR A 72 -24.05 17.01 -0.31
C THR A 72 -22.84 16.26 -0.84
N GLU A 73 -22.19 16.88 -1.83
CA GLU A 73 -20.86 16.53 -2.34
C GLU A 73 -20.00 16.03 -1.17
N PRO A 74 -19.58 14.76 -1.21
CA PRO A 74 -18.98 14.13 -0.06
C PRO A 74 -17.63 14.78 0.21
N THR A 75 -17.45 15.27 1.45
CA THR A 75 -16.17 15.57 2.12
C THR A 75 -14.98 15.15 1.27
N ALA A 76 -14.35 16.13 0.60
CA ALA A 76 -13.22 15.92 -0.29
C ALA A 76 -12.04 15.37 0.54
N LEU A 77 -11.99 14.06 0.69
CA LEU A 77 -10.83 13.36 1.21
C LEU A 77 -9.83 13.32 0.05
N THR A 78 -8.73 14.05 0.18
CA THR A 78 -7.63 13.99 -0.76
C THR A 78 -6.62 12.96 -0.26
N VAL A 79 -6.07 12.20 -1.20
CA VAL A 79 -5.07 11.18 -0.92
C VAL A 79 -3.81 11.58 -1.67
N SER A 80 -2.70 11.71 -0.95
CA SER A 80 -1.38 11.88 -1.56
C SER A 80 -0.54 10.66 -1.27
N LEU A 81 0.14 10.12 -2.28
CA LEU A 81 1.23 9.18 -2.04
C LEU A 81 2.45 9.95 -1.55
N ILE A 82 3.23 9.31 -0.67
CA ILE A 82 4.58 9.82 -0.35
C ILE A 82 5.45 9.77 -1.61
N ASP A 83 6.42 10.69 -1.74
CA ASP A 83 7.23 10.88 -2.96
C ASP A 83 7.86 9.59 -3.51
N GLU A 84 8.29 8.69 -2.63
CA GLU A 84 8.85 7.39 -3.01
C GLU A 84 8.38 6.31 -2.03
N PRO A 85 7.23 5.66 -2.29
CA PRO A 85 6.74 4.62 -1.41
C PRO A 85 7.70 3.43 -1.46
N PRO A 86 7.96 2.74 -0.33
CA PRO A 86 8.81 1.54 -0.29
C PRO A 86 8.17 0.34 -1.02
N LEU A 87 7.07 0.56 -1.74
CA LEU A 87 6.30 -0.44 -2.47
C LEU A 87 6.50 -0.20 -3.96
N SER A 88 6.74 -1.27 -4.72
CA SER A 88 6.78 -1.16 -6.16
C SER A 88 5.41 -0.73 -6.70
N PRO A 89 5.35 0.03 -7.80
CA PRO A 89 4.10 0.40 -8.45
C PRO A 89 3.23 -0.80 -8.79
N ALA A 90 3.83 -1.95 -9.12
CA ALA A 90 3.12 -3.19 -9.43
C ALA A 90 2.32 -3.74 -8.23
N ILE A 91 2.90 -3.71 -7.02
CA ILE A 91 2.21 -4.14 -5.79
C ILE A 91 1.05 -3.18 -5.48
N LEU A 92 1.26 -1.87 -5.66
CA LEU A 92 0.21 -0.88 -5.44
C LEU A 92 -0.94 -1.08 -6.44
N SER A 93 -0.65 -1.30 -7.72
CA SER A 93 -1.69 -1.63 -8.71
C SER A 93 -2.45 -2.89 -8.33
N LEU A 94 -1.74 -3.98 -7.99
CA LEU A 94 -2.37 -5.23 -7.57
C LEU A 94 -3.29 -5.03 -6.36
N LEU A 95 -2.84 -4.27 -5.36
CA LEU A 95 -3.63 -3.96 -4.16
C LEU A 95 -4.91 -3.18 -4.46
N LEU A 96 -4.85 -2.26 -5.43
CA LEU A 96 -5.96 -1.38 -5.78
C LEU A 96 -6.93 -2.03 -6.78
N GLU A 97 -6.45 -2.98 -7.59
CA GLU A 97 -7.25 -3.76 -8.54
C GLU A 97 -7.89 -5.00 -7.88
N THR A 98 -7.39 -5.43 -6.73
CA THR A 98 -7.99 -6.53 -5.97
C THR A 98 -9.23 -6.05 -5.22
N ASP A 99 -10.26 -6.90 -5.13
CA ASP A 99 -11.46 -6.62 -4.33
C ASP A 99 -11.15 -6.26 -2.87
N ALA A 100 -12.09 -5.59 -2.21
CA ALA A 100 -11.94 -5.07 -0.86
C ALA A 100 -11.40 -6.09 0.16
N ASP A 101 -11.92 -7.31 0.14
CA ASP A 101 -11.61 -8.34 1.12
C ASP A 101 -10.26 -9.00 0.84
N ALA A 102 -9.98 -9.33 -0.43
CA ALA A 102 -8.70 -9.89 -0.82
C ALA A 102 -7.56 -8.85 -0.75
N GLY A 103 -7.83 -7.60 -1.12
CA GLY A 103 -6.91 -6.46 -0.99
C GLY A 103 -6.64 -6.11 0.47
N ALA A 104 -7.63 -6.20 1.35
CA ALA A 104 -7.43 -6.07 2.79
C ALA A 104 -6.50 -7.17 3.34
N THR A 105 -6.65 -8.41 2.88
CA THR A 105 -5.79 -9.53 3.28
C THR A 105 -4.35 -9.36 2.75
N LEU A 106 -4.20 -8.89 1.51
CA LEU A 106 -2.90 -8.55 0.93
C LEU A 106 -2.23 -7.40 1.70
N LEU A 107 -2.98 -6.34 2.03
CA LEU A 107 -2.50 -5.25 2.87
C LEU A 107 -2.04 -5.77 4.23
N ASP A 108 -2.84 -6.58 4.93
CA ASP A 108 -2.43 -7.14 6.23
C ASP A 108 -1.17 -8.03 6.11
N ARG A 109 -0.89 -8.58 4.92
CA ARG A 109 0.34 -9.33 4.59
C ARG A 109 1.49 -8.50 4.03
N LEU A 110 1.28 -7.26 3.65
CA LEU A 110 2.33 -6.37 3.14
C LEU A 110 2.74 -5.39 4.24
N VAL A 111 1.73 -4.84 4.90
CA VAL A 111 1.77 -3.72 5.81
C VAL A 111 2.18 -4.19 7.21
N HIS A 112 3.41 -4.67 7.33
CA HIS A 112 4.09 -4.90 8.61
C HIS A 112 5.36 -4.07 8.63
N PRO A 113 5.70 -3.42 9.74
CA PRO A 113 6.83 -2.48 9.77
C PRO A 113 8.15 -3.15 9.37
N VAL A 114 8.37 -4.42 9.77
CA VAL A 114 9.53 -5.21 9.30
C VAL A 114 9.52 -5.39 7.78
N ARG A 115 8.38 -5.75 7.18
CA ARG A 115 8.28 -6.03 5.73
C ARG A 115 8.48 -4.77 4.89
N LEU A 116 7.90 -3.65 5.31
CA LEU A 116 8.09 -2.35 4.63
C LEU A 116 9.57 -1.93 4.64
N ARG A 117 10.25 -2.09 5.79
CA ARG A 117 11.68 -1.80 5.90
C ARG A 117 12.55 -2.74 5.08
N LEU A 118 12.17 -4.01 4.96
CA LEU A 118 12.85 -4.95 4.08
C LEU A 118 12.68 -4.55 2.61
N LEU A 119 11.48 -4.17 2.19
CA LEU A 119 11.21 -3.72 0.82
C LEU A 119 12.00 -2.45 0.49
N GLU A 120 12.05 -1.46 1.39
CA GLU A 120 12.87 -0.26 1.26
C GLU A 120 14.37 -0.61 1.12
N PHE A 121 14.86 -1.52 1.98
CA PHE A 121 16.26 -1.93 1.96
C PHE A 121 16.61 -2.67 0.67
N ILE A 122 15.80 -3.66 0.27
CA ILE A 122 16.00 -4.42 -0.98
C ILE A 122 15.82 -3.50 -2.19
N GLY A 123 14.91 -2.52 -2.12
CA GLY A 123 14.69 -1.43 -3.05
C GLY A 123 15.95 -0.63 -3.40
N THR A 124 16.82 -0.44 -2.40
CA THR A 124 18.07 0.32 -2.55
C THR A 124 19.23 -0.52 -3.08
N GLN A 125 19.07 -1.84 -3.20
CA GLN A 125 20.16 -2.75 -3.59
C GLN A 125 20.02 -3.15 -5.06
N ASP A 126 21.10 -2.98 -5.83
CA ASP A 126 21.17 -3.35 -7.26
C ASP A 126 21.26 -4.88 -7.50
N GLY A 127 21.08 -5.71 -6.48
CA GLY A 127 21.30 -7.15 -6.59
C GLY A 127 20.77 -8.00 -5.44
N PRO A 128 20.91 -9.33 -5.55
CA PRO A 128 20.40 -10.27 -4.55
C PRO A 128 21.14 -10.10 -3.22
N VAL A 129 20.37 -9.91 -2.15
CA VAL A 129 20.82 -9.76 -0.77
C VAL A 129 20.66 -11.09 -0.05
N SER A 130 21.63 -11.45 0.80
CA SER A 130 21.53 -12.67 1.60
C SER A 130 20.61 -12.50 2.81
N VAL A 131 19.93 -13.58 3.22
CA VAL A 131 19.08 -13.55 4.42
C VAL A 131 19.87 -13.22 5.69
N ASP A 132 21.13 -13.64 5.78
CA ASP A 132 22.00 -13.33 6.95
C ASP A 132 22.35 -11.83 7.03
N GLU A 133 22.52 -11.19 5.88
CA GLU A 133 22.70 -9.74 5.79
C GLU A 133 21.42 -9.01 6.20
N LEU A 134 20.26 -9.43 5.70
CA LEU A 134 18.97 -8.89 6.13
C LEU A 134 18.73 -9.08 7.63
N ALA A 135 19.07 -10.24 8.19
CA ALA A 135 18.95 -10.50 9.63
C ALA A 135 19.87 -9.59 10.45
N THR A 136 21.09 -9.35 9.96
CA THR A 136 22.03 -8.41 10.60
C THR A 136 21.50 -6.98 10.53
N VAL A 137 20.97 -6.55 9.38
CA VAL A 137 20.36 -5.23 9.22
C VAL A 137 19.14 -5.07 10.15
N LEU A 138 18.28 -6.09 10.25
CA LEU A 138 17.15 -6.09 11.18
C LEU A 138 17.59 -5.92 12.63
N ALA A 139 18.50 -6.77 13.09
CA ALA A 139 18.96 -6.79 14.48
C ALA A 139 19.73 -5.52 14.90
N THR A 140 20.35 -4.82 13.94
CA THR A 140 21.23 -3.66 14.22
C THR A 140 20.63 -2.32 13.89
N ARG A 141 19.75 -2.24 12.90
CA ARG A 141 19.34 -0.97 12.28
C ARG A 141 17.84 -0.71 12.33
N LEU A 142 17.02 -1.75 12.31
CA LEU A 142 15.60 -1.57 12.07
C LEU A 142 14.76 -1.36 13.33
N GLU A 143 15.32 -1.55 14.54
CA GLU A 143 14.69 -1.38 15.88
C GLU A 143 13.29 -2.00 16.08
N VAL A 144 12.76 -2.62 15.02
CA VAL A 144 11.44 -3.16 14.86
C VAL A 144 11.66 -4.58 14.40
N GLY A 145 11.43 -5.53 15.31
CA GLY A 145 11.70 -6.96 15.10
C GLY A 145 12.67 -7.55 16.14
N PRO A 146 13.05 -8.82 15.96
CA PRO A 146 13.90 -9.54 16.89
C PRO A 146 15.31 -8.94 16.95
N THR A 147 15.79 -8.71 18.16
CA THR A 147 17.11 -8.11 18.42
C THR A 147 18.25 -9.12 18.25
N GLU A 148 17.93 -10.42 18.25
CA GLU A 148 18.88 -11.50 18.02
C GLU A 148 18.92 -11.89 16.54
N ARG A 149 20.13 -11.93 15.96
CA ARG A 149 20.33 -12.34 14.56
C ARG A 149 19.70 -13.70 14.25
N CYS A 150 19.87 -14.69 15.14
CA CYS A 150 19.33 -16.03 14.91
C CYS A 150 17.80 -16.03 14.82
N GLU A 151 17.14 -15.28 15.70
CA GLU A 151 15.67 -15.14 15.68
C GLU A 151 15.22 -14.37 14.44
N ALA A 152 15.91 -13.28 14.09
CA ALA A 152 15.66 -12.53 12.85
C ALA A 152 15.78 -13.40 11.59
N THR A 153 16.79 -14.26 11.51
CA THR A 153 16.97 -15.21 10.41
C THR A 153 15.79 -16.18 10.33
N ILE A 154 15.32 -16.72 11.46
CA ILE A 154 14.18 -17.64 11.51
C ILE A 154 12.91 -16.93 11.03
N GLU A 155 12.61 -15.74 11.56
CA GLU A 155 11.43 -14.97 11.16
C GLU A 155 11.47 -14.56 9.69
N LEU A 156 12.63 -14.16 9.18
CA LEU A 156 12.82 -13.89 7.76
C LEU A 156 12.50 -15.12 6.91
N HIS A 157 13.08 -16.28 7.24
CA HIS A 157 12.90 -17.51 6.47
C HIS A 157 11.48 -18.06 6.51
N HIS A 158 10.78 -17.91 7.63
CA HIS A 158 9.52 -18.59 7.88
C HIS A 158 8.28 -17.71 7.81
N ASN A 159 8.42 -16.39 7.99
CA ASN A 159 7.31 -15.47 8.06
C ASN A 159 7.43 -14.36 7.02
N HIS A 160 8.46 -13.52 7.10
CA HIS A 160 8.50 -12.29 6.32
C HIS A 160 8.79 -12.51 4.83
N LEU A 161 9.86 -13.26 4.50
CA LEU A 161 10.23 -13.48 3.09
C LEU A 161 9.23 -14.36 2.34
N PRO A 162 8.71 -15.46 2.93
CA PRO A 162 7.62 -16.20 2.30
C PRO A 162 6.38 -15.33 2.06
N ALA A 163 5.93 -14.54 3.04
CA ALA A 163 4.74 -13.72 2.88
C ALA A 163 4.89 -12.63 1.80
N LEU A 164 6.09 -12.06 1.65
CA LEU A 164 6.39 -11.09 0.58
C LEU A 164 6.52 -11.77 -0.78
N ALA A 165 7.08 -12.97 -0.85
CA ALA A 165 7.17 -13.72 -2.10
C ALA A 165 5.81 -14.24 -2.57
N ASP A 166 4.91 -14.60 -1.64
CA ASP A 166 3.56 -15.10 -1.95
C ASP A 166 2.67 -14.05 -2.65
N ILE A 167 3.02 -12.76 -2.53
CA ILE A 167 2.33 -11.63 -3.16
C ILE A 167 3.18 -11.01 -4.29
N ASP A 168 4.21 -11.73 -4.74
CA ASP A 168 5.17 -11.30 -5.76
C ASP A 168 5.83 -9.94 -5.48
N ALA A 169 5.96 -9.56 -4.21
CA ALA A 169 6.61 -8.32 -3.80
C ALA A 169 8.15 -8.40 -3.79
N ILE A 170 8.68 -9.63 -3.74
CA ILE A 170 10.11 -9.93 -3.84
C ILE A 170 10.30 -11.26 -4.57
N ALA A 171 11.48 -11.48 -5.14
CA ALA A 171 11.93 -12.79 -5.54
C ALA A 171 12.77 -13.42 -4.43
N TYR A 172 12.30 -14.53 -3.85
CA TYR A 172 12.96 -15.20 -2.74
C TYR A 172 13.44 -16.61 -3.12
N ASP A 173 14.76 -16.82 -3.16
CA ASP A 173 15.37 -18.14 -3.32
C ASP A 173 15.68 -18.75 -1.95
N ARG A 174 14.82 -19.68 -1.53
CA ARG A 174 14.99 -20.46 -0.27
C ARG A 174 16.24 -21.34 -0.27
N ARG A 175 16.70 -21.83 -1.43
CA ARG A 175 17.89 -22.70 -1.53
C ARG A 175 19.16 -21.87 -1.41
N ALA A 176 19.22 -20.74 -2.12
CA ALA A 176 20.36 -19.83 -2.06
C ALA A 176 20.33 -18.94 -0.81
N SER A 177 19.20 -18.85 -0.10
CA SER A 177 18.96 -17.89 1.00
C SER A 177 19.24 -16.47 0.54
N GLN A 178 18.69 -16.13 -0.63
CA GLN A 178 18.86 -14.83 -1.28
C GLN A 178 17.52 -14.24 -1.64
N VAL A 179 17.45 -12.92 -1.56
CA VAL A 179 16.27 -12.12 -1.86
C VAL A 179 16.67 -11.03 -2.83
N SER A 180 15.89 -10.85 -3.88
CA SER A 180 16.00 -9.69 -4.77
C SER A 180 14.64 -9.05 -4.96
N GLN A 181 14.62 -7.85 -5.53
CA GLN A 181 13.38 -7.24 -5.99
C GLN A 181 12.68 -8.18 -6.98
N SER A 182 11.35 -8.19 -6.97
CA SER A 182 10.58 -8.87 -8.01
C SER A 182 10.71 -8.07 -9.31
N THR A 183 11.50 -8.60 -10.24
CA THR A 183 11.78 -8.00 -11.55
C THR A 183 10.59 -8.05 -12.52
N GLU A 184 9.40 -8.51 -12.13
CA GLU A 184 8.21 -8.40 -13.00
C GLU A 184 7.67 -6.96 -12.99
N MET A 185 8.36 -6.07 -13.70
CA MET A 185 7.87 -5.33 -14.88
C MET A 185 8.71 -4.07 -15.19
N GLU A 186 10.01 -4.02 -14.87
CA GLU A 186 10.92 -3.02 -15.49
C GLU A 186 11.39 -3.49 -16.89
N SER A 187 10.42 -3.89 -17.72
CA SER A 187 10.60 -4.17 -19.15
C SER A 187 9.58 -3.38 -19.97
N PHE A 188 9.30 -2.13 -19.61
CA PHE A 188 8.58 -1.21 -20.51
C PHE A 188 8.99 0.24 -20.26
N LEU A 189 10.22 0.61 -20.65
CA LEU A 189 10.55 1.69 -21.62
C LEU A 189 12.01 2.14 -21.52
#